data_AF-A0AAU2MP85-F1
#
_entry.id   AF-A0AAU2MP85-F1
#
_cell.length_a   1.000
_cell.length_b   1.000
_cell.length_c   1.000
_cell.angle_alpha   90.00
_cell.angle_beta   90.00
_cell.angle_gamma   90.00
#
_symmetry.space_group_name_H-M   'P 1'
#
loop_
_entity.id
_entity.type
_entity.pdbx_description
1 polymer ?
#
loop_
_entity_poly.entity_id
_entity_poly.type
_entity_poly.pdbx_seq_one_letter_code
_entity_poly.pdbx_strand_id
1 'polypeptide(L)'
;MATGSSPSCTCSVAPSAASRCAPPAGLFSGDIVYDGRLLDDIHGADQKNYVATIARLRNLPVTVVHPGHESPFDGTRLREIADAYIAARP
;
A
#
# COMPACT_ATOMS: atom_id res chain seq x y z
N MET A 1 -30.91 18.70 -3.26
CA MET A 1 -30.01 18.07 -2.25
C MET A 1 -28.79 17.55 -2.98
N ALA A 2 -27.64 18.20 -2.78
CA ALA A 2 -26.28 17.70 -3.00
C ALA A 2 -25.32 18.84 -2.62
N THR A 3 -25.12 19.04 -1.32
CA THR A 3 -24.06 19.89 -0.79
C THR A 3 -22.88 18.99 -0.44
N GLY A 4 -21.92 18.87 -1.34
CA GLY A 4 -20.62 18.26 -1.08
C GLY A 4 -19.55 19.27 -1.42
N SER A 5 -19.13 20.08 -0.43
CA SER A 5 -17.93 20.90 -0.54
C SER A 5 -16.73 19.96 -0.63
N SER A 6 -16.15 19.83 -1.82
CA SER A 6 -14.85 19.22 -2.00
C SER A 6 -13.80 20.10 -1.30
N PRO A 7 -12.90 19.57 -0.46
CA PRO A 7 -11.88 20.38 0.18
C PRO A 7 -10.93 20.90 -0.92
N SER A 8 -11.04 22.19 -1.22
CA SER A 8 -10.11 22.88 -2.10
C SER A 8 -8.74 22.89 -1.42
N CYS A 9 -7.81 22.09 -1.94
CA CYS A 9 -6.39 22.27 -1.67
C CYS A 9 -5.99 23.67 -2.18
N THR A 10 -5.93 24.65 -1.28
CA THR A 10 -5.36 25.95 -1.58
C THR A 10 -3.84 25.81 -1.58
N CYS A 11 -3.25 25.78 -2.78
CA CYS A 11 -1.81 25.90 -2.94
C CYS A 11 -1.41 27.35 -2.62
N SER A 12 -1.13 27.65 -1.36
CA SER A 12 -0.51 28.92 -0.97
C SER A 12 0.98 28.83 -1.28
N VAL A 13 1.39 29.41 -2.40
CA VAL A 13 2.80 29.53 -2.80
C VAL A 13 3.46 30.56 -1.89
N ALA A 14 4.26 30.10 -0.92
CA ALA A 14 5.32 30.92 -0.35
C ALA A 14 6.46 31.01 -1.39
N PRO A 15 7.01 32.20 -1.70
CA PRO A 15 8.20 32.27 -2.54
C PRO A 15 9.37 31.70 -1.72
N SER A 16 10.02 30.67 -2.25
CA SER A 16 11.15 29.94 -1.66
C SER A 16 10.84 28.71 -0.79
N ALA A 17 9.91 27.85 -1.22
CA ALA A 17 10.02 26.40 -1.08
C ALA A 17 9.02 25.74 -2.03
N ALA A 18 9.49 24.93 -2.98
CA ALA A 18 8.59 24.22 -3.91
C ALA A 18 7.81 23.15 -3.15
N SER A 19 6.63 23.50 -2.63
CA SER A 19 5.64 22.51 -2.19
C SER A 19 5.08 21.83 -3.43
N ARG A 20 5.66 20.69 -3.79
CA ARG A 20 5.10 19.83 -4.84
C ARG A 20 3.98 18.99 -4.23
N CYS A 21 2.76 19.20 -4.68
CA CYS A 21 1.71 18.20 -4.57
C CYS A 21 2.12 17.00 -5.43
N ALA A 22 2.73 15.98 -4.81
CA ALA A 22 2.94 14.71 -5.46
C ALA A 22 1.61 13.96 -5.52
N PRO A 23 1.27 13.27 -6.63
CA PRO A 23 0.13 12.36 -6.62
C PRO A 23 0.36 11.27 -5.56
N PRO A 24 -0.72 10.74 -4.94
CA PRO A 24 -0.60 9.62 -4.03
C PRO A 24 0.10 8.46 -4.72
N ALA A 25 1.10 7.87 -4.05
CA ALA A 25 1.82 6.71 -4.53
C ALA A 25 0.94 5.46 -4.42
N GLY A 26 0.33 5.06 -5.54
CA GLY A 26 -0.52 3.86 -5.63
C GLY A 26 0.26 2.59 -5.95
N LEU A 27 -0.07 1.49 -5.27
CA LEU A 27 0.43 0.14 -5.57
C LEU A 27 -0.73 -0.74 -6.07
N PHE A 28 -0.62 -1.29 -7.27
CA PHE A 28 -1.50 -2.37 -7.73
C PHE A 28 -0.86 -3.70 -7.35
N SER A 29 -1.31 -4.32 -6.26
CA SER A 29 -0.63 -5.50 -5.68
C SER A 29 -1.06 -6.83 -6.30
N GLY A 30 -2.21 -6.88 -6.98
CA GLY A 30 -2.80 -8.13 -7.44
C GLY A 30 -3.00 -9.09 -6.25
N ASP A 31 -2.51 -10.33 -6.39
CA ASP A 31 -2.64 -11.37 -5.36
C ASP A 31 -1.43 -11.45 -4.39
N ILE A 32 -0.49 -10.52 -4.52
CA ILE A 32 0.73 -10.54 -3.70
C ILE A 32 0.44 -10.05 -2.28
N VAL A 33 -0.45 -9.07 -2.11
CA VAL A 33 -0.83 -8.56 -0.78
C VAL A 33 -2.21 -7.94 -0.82
N TYR A 34 -3.05 -8.33 0.14
CA TYR A 34 -4.39 -7.83 0.39
C TYR A 34 -4.79 -8.07 1.84
N ASP A 35 -5.85 -7.41 2.31
CA ASP A 35 -6.32 -7.51 3.70
C ASP A 35 -7.09 -8.84 3.95
N GLY A 36 -6.35 -9.95 3.87
CA GLY A 36 -6.88 -11.29 3.98
C GLY A 36 -5.78 -12.35 4.04
N ARG A 37 -6.13 -13.60 3.76
CA ARG A 37 -5.18 -14.72 3.78
C ARG A 37 -4.25 -14.65 2.56
N LEU A 38 -2.95 -14.51 2.80
CA LEU A 38 -1.92 -14.53 1.76
C LEU A 38 -1.73 -15.94 1.16
N LEU A 39 -1.45 -16.01 -0.15
CA LEU A 39 -1.38 -17.25 -0.95
C LEU A 39 0.04 -17.80 -1.06
N ASP A 40 0.75 -17.93 0.05
CA ASP A 40 2.12 -18.44 0.06
C ASP A 40 2.23 -19.98 0.12
N ASP A 41 1.10 -20.66 0.35
CA ASP A 41 0.97 -22.12 0.46
C ASP A 41 0.15 -22.69 -0.71
N ILE A 42 0.55 -22.35 -1.93
CA ILE A 42 -0.01 -22.91 -3.17
C ILE A 42 1.06 -23.72 -3.90
N HIS A 43 0.64 -24.70 -4.71
CA HIS A 43 1.57 -25.52 -5.46
C HIS A 43 2.48 -24.67 -6.36
N GLY A 44 3.80 -24.77 -6.15
CA GLY A 44 4.81 -23.98 -6.88
C GLY A 44 5.17 -22.64 -6.24
N ALA A 45 4.55 -22.24 -5.12
CA ALA A 45 5.00 -21.09 -4.35
C ALA A 45 6.30 -21.38 -3.59
N ASP A 46 7.16 -20.35 -3.49
CA ASP A 46 8.36 -20.38 -2.66
C ASP A 46 8.18 -19.36 -1.52
N GLN A 47 8.05 -19.88 -0.30
CA GLN A 47 7.83 -19.06 0.90
C GLN A 47 8.98 -18.09 1.17
N LYS A 48 10.24 -18.46 0.88
CA LYS A 48 11.40 -17.58 1.10
C LYS A 48 11.37 -16.41 0.12
N ASN A 49 11.05 -16.67 -1.15
CA ASN A 49 10.87 -15.62 -2.15
C ASN A 49 9.65 -14.74 -1.82
N TYR A 50 8.60 -15.32 -1.26
CA TYR A 50 7.42 -14.58 -0.82
C TYR A 50 7.74 -13.63 0.35
N VAL A 51 8.42 -14.12 1.40
CA VAL A 51 8.93 -13.28 2.51
C VAL A 51 9.81 -12.15 1.98
N ALA A 52 10.75 -12.44 1.07
CA ALA A 52 11.60 -11.41 0.46
C ALA A 52 10.79 -10.37 -0.35
N THR A 53 9.71 -10.80 -1.01
CA THR A 53 8.80 -9.91 -1.75
C THR A 53 8.03 -9.00 -0.80
N ILE A 54 7.43 -9.56 0.25
CA ILE A 54 6.70 -8.81 1.28
C ILE A 54 7.63 -7.80 1.98
N ALA A 55 8.86 -8.19 2.29
CA ALA A 55 9.86 -7.28 2.88
C ALA A 55 10.22 -6.11 1.96
N ARG A 56 10.24 -6.30 0.63
CA ARG A 56 10.44 -5.21 -0.33
C ARG A 56 9.23 -4.28 -0.36
N LEU A 57 8.01 -4.83 -0.41
CA LEU A 57 6.77 -4.04 -0.45
C LEU A 57 6.60 -3.17 0.79
N ARG A 58 6.95 -3.70 1.97
CA ARG A 58 6.93 -2.97 3.24
C ARG A 58 7.68 -1.63 3.20
N ASN A 59 8.79 -1.58 2.46
CA ASN A 59 9.69 -0.43 2.41
C ASN A 59 9.33 0.57 1.31
N LEU A 60 8.33 0.27 0.47
CA LEU A 60 7.89 1.21 -0.56
C LEU A 60 7.10 2.38 0.07
N PRO A 61 7.26 3.62 -0.43
CA PRO A 61 6.52 4.79 0.05
C PRO A 61 5.08 4.80 -0.53
N VAL A 62 4.34 3.71 -0.33
CA VAL A 62 2.95 3.56 -0.81
C VAL A 62 1.99 4.31 0.10
N THR A 63 1.04 5.02 -0.51
CA THR A 63 -0.06 5.70 0.18
C THR A 63 -1.38 4.95 0.03
N VAL A 64 -1.59 4.25 -1.08
CA VAL A 64 -2.79 3.44 -1.34
C VAL A 64 -2.43 2.14 -2.06
N VAL A 65 -3.06 1.04 -1.67
CA VAL A 65 -2.94 -0.28 -2.30
C VAL A 65 -4.26 -0.64 -2.96
N HIS A 66 -4.19 -1.05 -4.22
CA HIS A 66 -5.27 -1.59 -5.02
C HIS A 66 -5.03 -3.09 -5.22
N PRO A 67 -5.57 -3.95 -4.35
CA PRO A 67 -5.39 -5.38 -4.47
C PRO A 67 -6.23 -6.00 -5.60
N GLY A 68 -5.87 -7.22 -6.00
CA GLY A 68 -6.65 -8.02 -6.95
C GLY A 68 -7.97 -8.51 -6.37
N HIS A 69 -8.01 -8.67 -5.04
CA HIS A 69 -9.16 -9.06 -4.23
C HIS A 69 -9.31 -8.10 -3.05
N GLU A 70 -10.51 -8.00 -2.46
CA GLU A 70 -10.84 -7.06 -1.38
C GLU A 70 -10.89 -5.57 -1.77
N SER A 71 -11.19 -4.73 -0.79
CA SER A 71 -11.24 -3.27 -0.95
C SER A 71 -9.83 -2.65 -0.89
N PRO A 72 -9.59 -1.52 -1.58
CA PRO A 72 -8.35 -0.76 -1.42
C PRO A 72 -8.10 -0.33 0.03
N PHE A 73 -6.83 -0.28 0.42
CA PHE A 73 -6.40 0.09 1.77
C PHE A 73 -5.14 0.98 1.73
N ASP A 74 -4.75 1.55 2.87
CA ASP A 74 -3.64 2.50 2.93
C ASP A 74 -2.26 1.82 3.13
N GLY A 75 -1.20 2.62 2.99
CA GLY A 75 0.17 2.14 3.21
C GLY A 75 0.46 1.71 4.66
N THR A 76 -0.31 2.18 5.65
CA THR A 76 -0.15 1.78 7.05
C THR A 76 -0.57 0.32 7.21
N ARG A 77 -1.74 -0.01 6.69
CA ARG A 77 -2.27 -1.37 6.67
C ARG A 77 -1.39 -2.34 5.88
N LEU A 78 -0.76 -1.89 4.78
CA LEU A 78 0.26 -2.67 4.07
C LEU A 78 1.42 -3.10 4.99
N ARG A 79 1.92 -2.17 5.81
CA ARG A 79 3.05 -2.45 6.72
C ARG A 79 2.64 -3.40 7.83
N GLU A 80 1.44 -3.26 8.37
CA GLU A 80 0.90 -4.19 9.37
C GLU A 80 0.81 -5.62 8.85
N ILE A 81 0.25 -5.81 7.64
CA ILE A 81 0.14 -7.13 7.00
C ILE A 81 1.54 -7.70 6.75
N ALA A 82 2.46 -6.87 6.25
CA ALA A 82 3.83 -7.30 5.97
C ALA A 82 4.58 -7.71 7.25
N ASP A 83 4.49 -6.91 8.32
CA ASP A 83 5.13 -7.19 9.60
C ASP A 83 4.57 -8.45 10.25
N ALA A 84 3.24 -8.61 10.25
CA ALA A 84 2.58 -9.82 10.75
C ALA A 84 3.02 -11.07 9.97
N TYR A 85 3.10 -10.98 8.64
CA TYR A 85 3.50 -12.10 7.79
C TYR A 85 4.97 -12.52 8.02
N ILE A 86 5.89 -11.56 8.07
CA ILE A 86 7.32 -11.80 8.31
C ILE A 86 7.53 -12.37 9.72
N ALA A 87 6.89 -11.81 10.74
CA ALA A 87 7.01 -12.30 12.11
C ALA A 87 6.55 -13.76 12.28
N ALA A 88 5.58 -14.22 11.47
CA ALA A 88 5.12 -15.59 11.48
C ALA A 88 6.08 -16.58 10.77
N ARG A 89 7.09 -16.10 10.04
CA ARG A 89 7.98 -16.90 9.16
C ARG A 89 9.44 -16.42 9.23
N PRO A 90 10.16 -16.72 10.33
CA PRO A 90 11.55 -16.31 10.53
C PRO A 90 12.55 -17.02 9.60
#